data_AF-A0AAQ3KEW9-F1
#
_entry.id   AF-A0AAQ3KEW9-F1
#
_cell.length_a   1.000
_cell.length_b   1.000
_cell.length_c   1.000
_cell.angle_alpha   90.00
_cell.angle_beta   90.00
_cell.angle_gamma   90.00
#
_symmetry.space_group_name_H-M   'P 1'
#
loop_
_entity.id
_entity.type
_entity.pdbx_description
1 polymer ?
#
loop_
_entity_poly.entity_id
_entity_poly.type
_entity_poly.pdbx_seq_one_letter_code
_entity_poly.pdbx_strand_id
1 'polypeptide(L)'
;MINVSPIGRNCSQEERDEFEKYCKVHNIRPKMVSVLREKFAHFDMTFSIGGQISFDVFPRGWDKTCCLKYLDEFQEIHFFGDKTYKGGNDYEIFESERTVGHTVTSPDETAAQCRSLFLEN
;
A
#
# COMPACT_ATOMS: atom_id res chain seq x y z
N MET A 1 5.48 11.78 5.08
CA MET A 1 5.86 10.59 4.27
C MET A 1 7.09 10.95 3.45
N ILE A 2 8.07 10.05 3.39
CA ILE A 2 9.24 10.17 2.53
C ILE A 2 9.28 8.94 1.63
N ASN A 3 9.61 9.13 0.35
CA ASN A 3 9.81 8.05 -0.59
C ASN A 3 11.31 7.84 -0.84
N VAL A 4 11.78 6.59 -0.76
CA VAL A 4 13.19 6.23 -0.95
C VAL A 4 13.31 5.29 -2.15
N SER A 5 14.14 5.65 -3.12
CA SER A 5 14.41 4.84 -4.34
C SER A 5 15.91 4.60 -4.48
N PRO A 6 16.41 3.35 -4.40
CA PRO A 6 17.83 3.06 -4.57
C PRO A 6 18.40 3.44 -5.95
N ILE A 7 17.61 3.25 -7.03
CA ILE A 7 17.98 3.68 -8.39
C ILE A 7 17.72 5.18 -8.62
N GLY A 8 17.03 5.86 -7.71
CA GLY A 8 16.54 7.23 -7.90
C GLY A 8 15.21 7.26 -8.66
N ARG A 9 14.46 8.36 -8.56
CA ARG A 9 13.15 8.51 -9.24
C ARG A 9 13.25 9.09 -10.64
N ASN A 10 14.41 9.63 -11.01
CA ASN A 10 14.66 10.26 -12.30
C ASN A 10 15.01 9.23 -13.40
N CYS A 11 14.83 7.94 -13.13
CA CYS A 11 15.05 6.87 -14.10
C CYS A 11 13.88 6.74 -15.10
N SER A 12 14.20 6.24 -16.29
CA SER A 12 13.26 5.92 -17.37
C SER A 12 12.36 4.72 -17.00
N GLN A 13 11.32 4.47 -17.79
CA GLN A 13 10.47 3.29 -17.56
C GLN A 13 11.23 1.97 -17.78
N GLU A 14 12.12 1.93 -18.78
CA GLU A 14 12.96 0.76 -19.05
C GLU A 14 13.87 0.46 -17.86
N GLU A 15 14.51 1.49 -17.29
CA GLU A 15 15.35 1.36 -16.09
C GLU A 15 14.54 0.93 -14.85
N ARG A 16 13.27 1.33 -14.74
CA ARG A 16 12.37 0.86 -13.67
C ARG A 16 12.11 -0.63 -13.80
N ASP A 17 11.83 -1.10 -15.01
CA ASP A 17 11.53 -2.51 -15.29
C ASP A 17 12.77 -3.39 -15.04
N GLU A 18 13.95 -2.92 -15.46
CA GLU A 18 15.22 -3.58 -15.19
C GLU A 18 15.56 -3.61 -13.71
N PHE A 19 15.41 -2.48 -13.01
CA PHE A 19 15.64 -2.41 -11.57
C PHE A 19 14.69 -3.31 -10.80
N GLU A 20 13.42 -3.42 -11.21
CA GLU A 20 12.46 -4.30 -10.56
C GLU A 20 12.94 -5.76 -10.63
N LYS A 21 13.34 -6.22 -11.82
CA LYS A 21 13.90 -7.57 -12.03
C LYS A 21 15.16 -7.77 -11.19
N TYR A 22 16.09 -6.82 -11.24
CA TYR A 22 17.34 -6.86 -10.48
C TYR A 22 17.08 -6.88 -8.96
N CYS A 23 16.17 -6.05 -8.47
CA CYS A 23 15.80 -5.98 -7.07
C CYS A 23 15.13 -7.28 -6.58
N LYS A 24 14.33 -7.97 -7.41
CA LYS A 24 13.72 -9.26 -7.07
C LYS A 24 14.79 -10.36 -6.88
N VAL A 25 15.82 -10.37 -7.71
CA VAL A 25 16.93 -11.34 -7.59
C VAL A 25 17.83 -11.03 -6.39
N HIS A 26 18.17 -9.76 -6.18
CA HIS A 26 19.16 -9.35 -5.18
C HIS A 26 18.58 -8.92 -3.83
N ASN A 27 17.25 -8.81 -3.72
CA ASN A 27 16.51 -8.36 -2.53
C ASN A 27 16.95 -6.99 -2.00
N ILE A 28 17.20 -6.03 -2.89
CA ILE A 28 17.79 -4.72 -2.53
C ILE A 28 16.90 -3.93 -1.57
N ARG A 29 15.64 -3.67 -1.97
CA ARG A 29 14.68 -2.91 -1.14
C ARG A 29 14.38 -3.61 0.19
N PRO A 30 14.07 -4.94 0.24
CA PRO A 30 13.90 -5.64 1.50
C PRO A 30 15.12 -5.55 2.44
N LYS A 31 16.34 -5.72 1.92
CA LYS A 31 17.57 -5.58 2.71
C LYS A 31 17.73 -4.17 3.27
N MET A 32 17.53 -3.15 2.43
CA MET A 32 17.62 -1.75 2.87
C MET A 32 16.58 -1.44 3.96
N VAL A 33 15.33 -1.87 3.77
CA VAL A 33 14.26 -1.71 4.78
C VAL A 33 14.61 -2.43 6.08
N SER A 34 15.16 -3.64 6.03
CA SER A 34 15.59 -4.38 7.22
C SER A 34 16.63 -3.60 8.04
N VAL A 35 17.64 -3.05 7.36
CA VAL A 35 18.70 -2.24 8.01
C VAL A 35 18.12 -0.95 8.59
N LEU A 36 17.20 -0.28 7.88
CA LEU A 36 16.56 0.94 8.37
C LEU A 36 15.69 0.67 9.60
N ARG A 37 14.92 -0.43 9.59
CA ARG A 37 14.11 -0.85 10.74
C ARG A 37 14.96 -1.08 11.98
N GLU A 38 16.12 -1.72 11.83
CA GLU A 38 17.04 -1.96 12.95
C GLU A 38 17.66 -0.65 13.46
N LYS A 39 18.25 0.16 12.56
CA LYS A 39 18.93 1.40 12.95
C LYS A 39 18.00 2.45 13.56
N PHE A 40 16.76 2.50 13.08
CA PHE A 40 15.77 3.47 13.51
C PHE A 40 14.65 2.82 14.34
N ALA A 41 14.91 1.68 15.01
CA ALA A 41 13.92 0.99 15.84
C ALA A 41 13.34 1.86 16.98
N HIS A 42 14.07 2.90 17.39
CA HIS A 42 13.65 3.88 18.39
C HIS A 42 12.66 4.92 17.84
N PHE A 43 12.51 5.02 16.51
CA PHE A 43 11.47 5.81 15.87
C PHE A 43 10.32 4.89 15.48
N ASP A 44 9.09 5.30 15.80
CA ASP A 44 7.91 4.52 15.45
C ASP A 44 7.50 4.73 13.99
N MET A 45 8.25 4.11 13.08
CA MET A 45 8.08 4.25 11.63
C MET A 45 7.63 2.94 10.97
N THR A 46 6.76 3.09 9.98
CA THR A 46 6.35 2.06 9.03
C THR A 46 7.15 2.22 7.73
N PHE A 47 7.55 1.07 7.16
CA PHE A 47 8.24 0.97 5.88
C PHE A 47 7.43 0.08 4.95
N SER A 48 6.97 0.63 3.83
CA SER A 48 6.12 -0.07 2.86
C SER A 48 6.80 -0.15 1.50
N ILE A 49 7.13 -1.37 1.05
CA ILE A 49 7.74 -1.59 -0.27
C ILE A 49 6.61 -1.63 -1.30
N GLY A 50 6.62 -0.68 -2.24
CA GLY A 50 5.58 -0.52 -3.23
C GLY A 50 6.12 -0.11 -4.60
N GLY A 51 5.46 -0.60 -5.66
CA GLY A 51 5.85 -0.34 -7.03
C GLY A 51 7.19 -0.99 -7.43
N GLN A 52 7.81 -0.45 -8.46
CA GLN A 52 8.97 -1.07 -9.12
C GLN A 52 10.30 -0.70 -8.47
N ILE A 53 10.43 0.55 -8.01
CA ILE A 53 11.74 1.14 -7.67
C ILE A 53 11.92 1.61 -6.23
N SER A 54 10.84 1.81 -5.48
CA SER A 54 10.90 2.53 -4.21
C SER A 54 10.24 1.79 -3.05
N PHE A 55 10.33 2.41 -1.88
CA PHE A 55 9.51 2.14 -0.70
C PHE A 55 9.24 3.46 0.03
N ASP A 56 8.13 3.51 0.76
CA ASP A 56 7.73 4.66 1.54
C ASP A 56 8.08 4.47 3.02
N VAL A 57 8.40 5.58 3.68
CA VAL A 57 8.69 5.67 5.11
C VAL A 57 7.77 6.73 5.71
N PHE A 58 7.03 6.36 6.75
CA PHE A 58 6.05 7.22 7.40
C PHE A 58 5.85 6.81 8.86
N PRO A 59 5.38 7.71 9.75
CA PRO A 59 5.03 7.33 11.12
C PRO A 59 3.99 6.21 11.15
N ARG A 60 4.00 5.37 12.19
CA ARG A 60 2.95 4.36 12.38
C ARG A 60 1.56 5.00 12.37
N GLY A 61 0.59 4.34 11.72
CA GLY A 61 -0.79 4.83 11.57
C GLY A 61 -0.99 5.90 10.51
N TRP A 62 0.03 6.23 9.72
CA TRP A 62 -0.09 7.08 8.53
C TRP A 62 -0.31 6.27 7.23
N ASP A 63 -0.73 5.01 7.36
CA ASP A 63 -1.30 4.23 6.26
C ASP A 63 -2.70 4.75 5.89
N LYS A 64 -3.41 4.05 5.00
CA LYS A 64 -4.72 4.50 4.51
C LYS A 64 -5.78 4.64 5.61
N THR A 65 -5.64 3.97 6.76
CA THR A 65 -6.54 4.16 7.92
C THR A 65 -6.55 5.59 8.43
N CYS A 66 -5.52 6.38 8.13
CA CYS A 66 -5.43 7.79 8.54
C CYS A 66 -6.63 8.63 8.05
N CYS A 67 -7.29 8.26 6.95
CA CYS A 67 -8.49 8.96 6.48
C CYS A 67 -9.74 8.63 7.28
N LEU A 68 -9.81 7.46 7.94
CA LEU A 68 -11.03 6.97 8.61
C LEU A 68 -11.46 7.84 9.79
N LYS A 69 -10.52 8.55 10.42
CA LYS A 69 -10.80 9.51 11.51
C LYS A 69 -11.60 10.74 11.07
N TYR A 70 -11.83 10.90 9.77
CA TYR A 70 -12.61 11.99 9.19
C TYR A 70 -13.94 11.51 8.61
N LEU A 71 -14.36 10.26 8.89
CA LEU A 71 -15.53 9.61 8.31
C LEU A 71 -16.47 9.09 9.41
N ASP A 72 -16.55 9.77 10.55
CA ASP A 72 -17.35 9.38 11.72
C ASP A 72 -18.87 9.54 11.49
N GLU A 73 -19.26 10.31 10.49
CA GLU A 73 -20.64 10.54 10.10
C GLU A 73 -21.28 9.35 9.36
N PHE A 74 -20.49 8.39 8.88
CA PHE A 74 -20.97 7.24 8.10
C PHE A 74 -21.15 6.00 8.99
N GLN A 75 -22.33 5.38 8.90
CA GLN A 75 -22.61 4.12 9.61
C GLN A 75 -21.90 2.92 9.00
N GLU A 76 -21.73 2.93 7.68
CA GLU A 76 -21.09 1.86 6.92
C GLU A 76 -20.13 2.47 5.90
N ILE A 77 -18.89 1.96 5.85
CA ILE A 77 -17.83 2.44 4.94
C ILE A 77 -17.36 1.24 4.13
N HIS A 78 -17.64 1.23 2.83
CA HIS A 78 -17.09 0.21 1.93
C HIS A 78 -15.73 0.65 1.41
N PHE A 79 -14.73 -0.19 1.56
CA PHE A 79 -13.40 0.03 1.01
C PHE A 79 -13.10 -1.00 -0.07
N PHE A 80 -12.70 -0.56 -1.26
CA PHE A 80 -12.30 -1.42 -2.37
C PHE A 80 -10.80 -1.26 -2.63
N GLY A 81 -10.05 -2.36 -2.67
CA GLY A 81 -8.59 -2.33 -2.86
C GLY A 81 -8.03 -3.56 -3.57
N ASP A 82 -6.90 -3.39 -4.26
CA ASP A 82 -6.23 -4.45 -5.02
C ASP A 82 -5.06 -5.09 -4.27
N LYS A 83 -4.49 -4.39 -3.28
CA LYS A 83 -3.35 -4.85 -2.49
C LYS A 83 -3.72 -5.01 -1.03
N THR A 84 -4.78 -5.79 -0.81
CA THR A 84 -5.38 -6.10 0.50
C THR A 84 -4.69 -7.26 1.22
N TYR A 85 -3.68 -7.89 0.62
CA TYR A 85 -2.86 -8.91 1.27
C TYR A 85 -1.88 -8.28 2.27
N LYS A 86 -1.45 -9.05 3.29
CA LYS A 86 -0.48 -8.58 4.29
C LYS A 86 0.80 -8.01 3.66
N GLY A 87 1.07 -6.73 3.93
CA GLY A 87 2.20 -5.98 3.38
C GLY A 87 1.89 -5.20 2.08
N GLY A 88 0.71 -5.39 1.50
CA GLY A 88 0.14 -4.50 0.50
C GLY A 88 -0.29 -3.17 1.13
N ASN A 89 -0.38 -2.11 0.34
CA ASN A 89 -0.67 -0.77 0.85
C ASN A 89 -2.16 -0.52 1.16
N ASP A 90 -3.04 -1.47 0.86
CA ASP A 90 -4.47 -1.42 1.22
C ASP A 90 -4.78 -2.27 2.46
N TYR A 91 -3.84 -3.08 2.93
CA TYR A 91 -4.06 -4.06 3.99
C TYR A 91 -4.65 -3.45 5.26
N GLU A 92 -4.06 -2.38 5.78
CA GLU A 92 -4.47 -1.80 7.06
C GLU A 92 -5.88 -1.21 7.02
N ILE A 93 -6.25 -0.54 5.92
CA ILE A 93 -7.62 0.01 5.77
C ILE A 93 -8.62 -1.09 5.46
N PHE A 94 -8.25 -2.12 4.70
CA PHE A 94 -9.11 -3.26 4.39
C PHE A 94 -9.45 -4.10 5.63
N GLU A 95 -8.49 -4.31 6.53
CA GLU A 95 -8.68 -5.06 7.79
C GLU A 95 -9.27 -4.21 8.92
N SER A 96 -9.54 -2.92 8.68
CA SER A 96 -10.08 -2.03 9.71
C SER A 96 -11.52 -2.42 10.05
N GLU A 97 -11.83 -2.53 11.35
CA GLU A 97 -13.20 -2.77 11.83
C GLU A 97 -14.20 -1.67 11.40
N ARG A 98 -13.69 -0.50 11.00
CA ARG A 98 -14.50 0.62 10.49
C ARG A 98 -14.93 0.45 9.03
N THR A 99 -14.43 -0.57 8.33
CA THR A 99 -14.70 -0.76 6.91
C THR A 99 -15.25 -2.15 6.60
N VAL A 100 -16.15 -2.22 5.62
CA VAL A 100 -16.47 -3.44 4.89
C VAL A 100 -15.51 -3.53 3.71
N GLY A 101 -14.52 -4.41 3.81
CA GLY A 101 -13.45 -4.56 2.82
C GLY A 101 -13.85 -5.41 1.61
N HIS A 102 -13.52 -4.93 0.42
CA HIS A 102 -13.75 -5.58 -0.87
C HIS A 102 -12.43 -5.71 -1.63
N THR A 103 -11.95 -6.93 -1.82
CA THR A 103 -10.75 -7.15 -2.65
C THR A 103 -11.17 -7.18 -4.12
N VAL A 104 -10.40 -6.49 -4.97
CA VAL A 104 -10.62 -6.41 -6.41
C VAL A 104 -9.31 -6.59 -7.17
N THR A 105 -9.35 -7.03 -8.42
CA THR A 105 -8.16 -7.21 -9.26
C THR A 105 -8.15 -6.28 -10.47
N SER A 106 -9.26 -5.60 -10.74
CA SER A 106 -9.42 -4.70 -11.87
C SER A 106 -10.53 -3.67 -11.64
N PRO A 107 -10.53 -2.55 -12.38
CA PRO A 107 -11.63 -1.59 -12.35
C PRO A 107 -12.99 -2.21 -12.72
N ASP A 108 -13.00 -3.17 -13.64
CA ASP A 108 -14.22 -3.86 -14.07
C ASP A 108 -14.83 -4.70 -12.94
N GLU A 109 -13.98 -5.34 -12.14
CA GLU A 109 -14.40 -6.09 -10.96
C GLU A 109 -14.98 -5.16 -9.90
N THR A 110 -14.34 -4.01 -9.63
CA THR A 110 -14.90 -2.98 -8.75
C THR A 110 -16.30 -2.57 -9.21
N ALA A 111 -16.48 -2.30 -10.51
CA ALA A 111 -17.76 -1.90 -11.06
C ALA A 111 -18.82 -3.01 -10.93
N ALA A 112 -18.43 -4.27 -11.12
CA ALA A 112 -19.32 -5.41 -10.95
C ALA A 112 -19.77 -5.57 -9.48
N GLN A 113 -18.83 -5.49 -8.52
CA GLN A 113 -19.16 -5.58 -7.10
C GLN A 113 -20.06 -4.42 -6.66
N CYS A 114 -19.78 -3.18 -7.07
CA CYS A 114 -20.64 -2.03 -6.78
C CYS A 114 -22.06 -2.19 -7.35
N ARG A 115 -22.20 -2.77 -8.56
CA ARG A 115 -23.52 -3.06 -9.13
C ARG A 115 -24.30 -4.04 -8.26
N SER A 116 -23.66 -5.14 -7.86
CA SER A 116 -24.32 -6.16 -7.04
C SER A 116 -24.68 -5.65 -5.63
N LEU A 117 -23.82 -4.85 -5.01
CA LEU A 117 -24.05 -4.33 -3.66
C LEU A 117 -25.11 -3.23 -3.59
N PHE A 118 -25.18 -2.36 -4.60
CA PHE A 118 -25.92 -1.09 -4.49
C PHE A 118 -27.04 -0.90 -5.52
N LEU A 119 -27.10 -1.75 -6.57
CA LEU A 119 -28.02 -1.55 -7.70
C LEU A 119 -28.86 -2.77 -8.07
N GLU A 120 -28.50 -3.97 -7.60
CA GLU A 120 -29.32 -5.17 -7.76
C GLU A 120 -30.36 -5.23 -6.62
N ASN A 121 -31.64 -5.06 -6.99
CA ASN A 121 -32.81 -5.28 -6.12
C ASN A 121 -33.38 -6.68 -6.34
#